data_AF-A0A7R9MV23-F1
#
_entry.id   AF-A0A7R9MV23-F1
#
_cell.length_a   1.000
_cell.length_b   1.000
_cell.length_c   1.000
_cell.angle_alpha   90.00
_cell.angle_beta   90.00
_cell.angle_gamma   90.00
#
_symmetry.space_group_name_H-M   'P 1'
#
loop_
_entity.id
_entity.type
_entity.pdbx_description
1 polymer ?
#
loop_
_entity_poly.entity_id
_entity_poly.type
_entity_poly.pdbx_seq_one_letter_code
_entity_poly.pdbx_strand_id
1 'polypeptide(L)'
;MEVLNYFSFPIQSNVYGLSCLQTYEGTDRLLVATLERQIFCIENKGNKFSCKEVHFTYIPNGANIISIDTFRRPMNEHDFAVGITFVKIDKTDKDETEVDDKGNGADTPTDKPVIEHYYFNIYASLVTPQDFDL
;
A
#
# COMPACT_ATOMS: atom_id res chain seq x y z
N MET A 1 7.07 28.93 17.19
CA MET A 1 5.80 28.73 16.47
C MET A 1 6.02 27.53 15.59
N GLU A 2 5.34 26.42 15.86
CA GLU A 2 5.46 25.22 15.03
C GLU A 2 4.80 25.49 13.67
N VAL A 3 5.52 25.23 12.59
CA VAL A 3 4.98 25.37 11.23
C VAL A 3 4.26 24.07 10.89
N LEU A 4 2.93 24.13 10.81
CA LEU A 4 2.12 22.99 10.38
C LEU A 4 2.29 22.80 8.87
N ASN A 5 2.71 21.60 8.45
CA ASN A 5 2.80 21.21 7.05
C ASN A 5 1.67 20.25 6.71
N TYR A 6 1.08 20.40 5.52
CA TYR A 6 0.02 19.54 5.01
C TYR A 6 0.30 19.14 3.57
N PHE A 7 -0.16 17.94 3.19
CA PHE A 7 -0.09 17.42 1.83
C PHE A 7 -1.47 16.96 1.42
N SER A 8 -1.87 17.31 0.20
CA SER A 8 -3.11 16.79 -0.37
C SER A 8 -2.80 15.50 -1.12
N PHE A 9 -3.56 14.44 -0.82
CA PHE A 9 -3.54 13.24 -1.64
C PHE A 9 -4.47 13.44 -2.85
N PRO A 10 -4.08 12.96 -4.05
CA PRO A 10 -4.92 13.07 -5.24
C PRO A 10 -6.14 12.14 -5.20
N ILE A 11 -6.22 11.27 -4.20
CA ILE A 11 -7.28 10.25 -4.04
C ILE A 11 -7.93 10.37 -2.67
N GLN A 12 -9.25 10.20 -2.63
CA GLN A 12 -10.03 10.10 -1.41
C GLN A 12 -10.00 8.64 -0.90
N SER A 13 -8.86 8.23 -0.33
CA SER A 13 -8.69 6.92 0.30
C SER A 13 -8.31 7.09 1.77
N ASN A 14 -8.65 6.09 2.59
CA ASN A 14 -8.14 6.01 3.96
C ASN A 14 -6.62 5.76 3.94
N VAL A 15 -5.91 6.44 4.84
CA VAL A 15 -4.53 6.09 5.20
C VAL A 15 -4.60 4.88 6.12
N TYR A 16 -3.91 3.82 5.75
CA TYR A 16 -3.94 2.56 6.49
C TYR A 16 -2.60 2.23 7.15
N GLY A 17 -1.48 2.58 6.50
CA GLY A 17 -0.15 2.20 6.95
C GLY A 17 0.81 3.38 7.01
N LEU A 18 1.61 3.43 8.07
CA LEU A 18 2.70 4.39 8.24
C LEU A 18 3.97 3.61 8.55
N SER A 19 5.09 3.93 7.90
CA SER A 19 6.38 3.37 8.26
C SER A 19 7.51 4.39 8.13
N CYS A 20 8.31 4.52 9.19
CA CYS A 20 9.39 5.49 9.28
C CYS A 20 10.70 4.88 8.77
N LEU A 21 11.29 5.53 7.77
CA LEU A 21 12.62 5.27 7.27
C LEU A 21 13.59 6.19 8.02
N GLN A 22 14.16 5.68 9.12
CA GLN A 22 15.11 6.42 9.94
C GLN A 22 16.54 6.21 9.44
N THR A 23 17.19 7.30 9.07
CA THR A 23 18.64 7.34 8.77
C THR A 23 19.40 7.84 10.00
N TYR A 24 20.69 7.49 10.14
CA TYR A 24 21.50 7.98 11.27
C TYR A 24 21.73 9.49 11.23
N GLU A 25 21.60 10.11 10.07
CA GLU A 25 21.75 11.55 9.85
C GLU A 25 20.53 12.38 10.27
N GLY A 26 19.48 11.74 10.82
CA GLY A 26 18.26 12.43 11.25
C GLY A 26 17.38 12.92 10.10
N THR A 27 17.63 12.45 8.87
CA THR A 27 16.67 12.61 7.78
C THR A 27 15.60 11.55 7.97
N ASP A 28 14.45 12.01 8.45
CA ASP A 28 13.26 11.18 8.62
C ASP A 28 12.46 11.20 7.33
N ARG A 29 12.30 10.01 6.74
CA ARG A 29 11.32 9.78 5.68
C ARG A 29 10.17 8.96 6.25
N LEU A 30 8.96 9.27 5.81
CA LEU A 30 7.75 8.56 6.21
C LEU A 30 7.07 7.99 4.97
N LEU A 31 6.91 6.68 4.93
CA LEU A 31 6.02 6.04 3.96
C LEU A 31 4.59 6.07 4.49
N VAL A 32 3.67 6.51 3.65
CA VAL A 32 2.24 6.60 3.93
C VAL A 32 1.52 5.73 2.90
N ALA A 33 0.99 4.59 3.33
CA ALA A 33 0.22 3.69 2.49
C ALA A 33 -1.28 3.97 2.62
N THR A 34 -1.93 4.13 1.47
CA THR A 34 -3.38 4.18 1.34
C THR A 34 -3.95 2.77 1.17
N LEU A 35 -5.24 2.61 1.47
CA LEU A 35 -5.95 1.36 1.21
C LEU A 35 -5.93 0.98 -0.28
N GLU A 36 -6.00 1.97 -1.18
CA GLU A 36 -6.04 1.82 -2.64
C GLU A 36 -4.65 1.68 -3.30
N ARG A 37 -3.68 1.12 -2.56
CA ARG A 37 -2.33 0.76 -3.01
C ARG A 37 -1.34 1.89 -3.25
N GLN A 38 -1.78 3.14 -3.23
CA GLN A 38 -0.85 4.25 -3.37
C GLN A 38 -0.01 4.37 -2.11
N ILE A 39 1.29 4.56 -2.30
CA ILE A 39 2.22 4.80 -1.21
C ILE A 39 2.92 6.12 -1.49
N PHE A 40 2.97 6.99 -0.50
CA PHE A 40 3.63 8.29 -0.59
C PHE A 40 4.83 8.31 0.35
N CYS A 41 5.96 8.83 -0.13
CA CYS A 41 7.12 9.13 0.69
C CYS A 41 7.13 10.62 1.02
N ILE A 42 7.03 10.92 2.30
CA ILE A 42 7.21 12.25 2.85
C ILE A 42 8.65 12.36 3.35
N GLU A 43 9.41 13.32 2.85
CA GLU A 43 10.78 13.59 3.27
C GLU A 43 10.87 14.95 3.95
N ASN A 44 11.48 15.01 5.13
CA ASN A 44 11.81 16.26 5.82
C ASN A 44 13.30 16.61 5.66
N LYS A 45 13.60 17.71 4.97
CA LYS A 45 14.95 18.26 4.81
C LYS A 45 15.01 19.63 5.47
N GLY A 46 15.28 19.67 6.77
CA GLY A 46 15.60 20.89 7.52
C GLY A 46 14.60 22.03 7.34
N ASN A 47 13.31 21.78 7.60
CA ASN A 47 12.13 22.66 7.39
C ASN A 47 11.51 22.65 6.00
N LYS A 48 12.08 21.95 5.01
CA LYS A 48 11.41 21.71 3.73
C LYS A 48 10.87 20.29 3.69
N PHE A 49 9.56 20.18 3.60
CA PHE A 49 8.92 18.90 3.36
C PHE A 49 8.66 18.69 1.88
N SER A 50 8.79 17.46 1.42
CA SER A 50 8.36 17.03 0.09
C SER A 50 7.55 15.75 0.20
N CYS A 51 6.56 15.59 -0.67
CA CYS A 51 5.73 14.39 -0.75
C CYS A 51 5.79 13.89 -2.20
N LYS A 52 6.22 12.64 -2.41
CA LYS A 52 6.24 11.98 -3.71
C LYS A 52 5.50 10.66 -3.63
N GLU A 53 4.73 10.32 -4.66
CA GLU A 53 4.19 8.96 -4.80
C GLU A 53 5.34 8.01 -5.14
N VAL A 54 5.36 6.84 -4.51
CA VAL A 54 6.33 5.76 -4.72
C VAL A 54 5.57 4.54 -5.20
N HIS A 55 6.00 3.98 -6.32
CA HIS A 55 5.31 2.88 -6.97
C HIS A 55 5.97 1.55 -6.62
N PHE A 56 5.18 0.63 -6.08
CA PHE A 56 5.60 -0.74 -5.83
C PHE A 56 5.00 -1.67 -6.89
N THR A 57 5.84 -2.53 -7.46
CA THR A 57 5.42 -3.54 -8.45
C THR A 57 4.73 -4.72 -7.76
N TYR A 58 4.00 -5.56 -8.50
CA TYR A 58 3.38 -6.80 -7.98
C TYR A 58 2.33 -6.63 -6.86
N ILE A 59 1.75 -5.44 -6.71
CA ILE A 59 0.49 -5.26 -5.94
C ILE A 59 -0.68 -5.39 -6.93
N PRO A 60 -1.52 -6.43 -6.86
CA PRO A 60 -2.57 -6.69 -7.83
C PRO A 60 -3.68 -5.64 -7.82
N ASN A 61 -4.38 -5.49 -8.94
CA ASN A 61 -5.56 -4.62 -9.03
C ASN A 61 -6.66 -5.10 -8.07
N GLY A 62 -7.31 -4.16 -7.39
CA GLY A 62 -8.34 -4.45 -6.39
C GLY A 62 -7.81 -4.98 -5.05
N ALA A 63 -6.49 -5.01 -4.84
CA ALA A 63 -5.92 -5.34 -3.53
C ALA A 63 -5.98 -4.15 -2.57
N ASN A 64 -6.21 -4.44 -1.29
CA ASN A 64 -6.13 -3.47 -0.21
C ASN A 64 -4.86 -3.65 0.59
N ILE A 65 -4.08 -2.59 0.77
CA ILE A 65 -2.92 -2.62 1.66
C ILE A 65 -3.41 -2.68 3.10
N ILE A 66 -2.91 -3.66 3.85
CA ILE A 66 -3.27 -3.89 5.26
C ILE A 66 -2.05 -3.84 6.20
N SER A 67 -0.84 -3.68 5.68
CA SER A 67 0.30 -3.21 6.47
C SER A 67 1.45 -2.79 5.57
N ILE A 68 2.27 -1.88 6.08
CA ILE A 68 3.57 -1.53 5.53
C ILE A 68 4.54 -1.44 6.69
N ASP A 69 5.72 -2.03 6.53
CA ASP A 69 6.80 -1.87 7.49
C ASP A 69 8.14 -1.73 6.76
N THR A 70 9.11 -1.13 7.43
CA THR A 70 10.43 -0.88 6.86
C THR A 70 11.52 -1.35 7.81
N PHE A 71 12.53 -1.97 7.24
CA PHE A 71 13.69 -2.47 7.95
C PHE A 71 14.94 -1.91 7.31
N ARG A 72 15.74 -1.17 8.08
CA ARG A 72 17.05 -0.71 7.63
C ARG A 72 18.06 -1.85 7.70
N ARG A 73 18.72 -2.15 6.59
CA ARG A 73 19.79 -3.15 6.53
C ARG A 73 21.09 -2.56 7.10
N PRO A 74 21.89 -3.36 7.81
CA PRO A 74 23.01 -2.84 8.59
C PRO A 74 24.21 -2.37 7.77
N MET A 75 24.35 -2.77 6.49
CA MET A 75 25.54 -2.49 5.70
C MET A 75 25.59 -1.09 5.06
N ASN A 76 24.45 -0.40 4.94
CA ASN A 76 24.37 0.90 4.31
C ASN A 76 23.24 1.72 4.95
N GLU A 77 23.52 2.98 5.29
CA GLU A 77 22.58 3.87 5.99
C GLU A 77 21.35 4.25 5.16
N HIS A 78 21.46 4.09 3.83
CA HIS A 78 20.37 4.33 2.88
C HIS A 78 19.75 3.03 2.36
N ASP A 79 20.11 1.90 2.94
CA ASP A 79 19.64 0.60 2.52
C ASP A 79 18.48 0.12 3.39
N PHE A 80 17.29 0.07 2.79
CA PHE A 80 16.08 -0.40 3.45
C PHE A 80 15.41 -1.51 2.65
N ALA A 81 14.80 -2.42 3.40
CA ALA A 81 13.77 -3.32 2.92
C ALA A 81 12.40 -2.78 3.34
N VAL A 82 11.42 -2.86 2.46
CA VAL A 82 10.03 -2.49 2.71
C VAL A 82 9.18 -3.76 2.58
N GLY A 83 8.51 -4.14 3.65
CA GLY A 83 7.51 -5.19 3.65
C GLY A 83 6.12 -4.59 3.45
N ILE A 84 5.35 -5.10 2.49
CA ILE A 84 3.97 -4.68 2.24
C ILE A 84 3.08 -5.92 2.30
N THR A 85 2.07 -5.88 3.17
CA THR A 85 1.01 -6.90 3.22
C THR A 85 -0.24 -6.33 2.58
N PHE A 86 -0.88 -7.11 1.70
CA PHE A 86 -2.15 -6.75 1.11
C PHE A 86 -3.10 -7.94 1.04
N VAL A 87 -4.39 -7.64 1.10
CA VAL A 87 -5.46 -8.60 0.91
C VAL A 87 -6.13 -8.36 -0.43
N LYS A 88 -6.43 -9.44 -1.16
CA LYS A 88 -7.27 -9.39 -2.36
C LYS A 88 -8.52 -10.18 -2.08
N ILE A 89 -9.67 -9.53 -2.28
CA ILE A 89 -10.98 -10.15 -2.12
C ILE A 89 -11.46 -10.58 -3.50
N ASP A 90 -11.51 -11.88 -3.74
CA ASP A 90 -12.08 -12.41 -4.98
C ASP A 90 -13.59 -12.55 -4.81
N LYS A 91 -14.34 -11.63 -5.44
CA LYS A 91 -15.79 -11.78 -5.57
C LYS A 91 -16.05 -12.77 -6.69
N THR A 92 -16.77 -13.85 -6.39
CA THR A 92 -17.16 -14.85 -7.40
C THR A 92 -18.32 -14.31 -8.24
N ASP A 93 -18.01 -13.43 -9.19
CA ASP A 93 -18.94 -13.01 -10.22
C ASP A 93 -19.05 -14.14 -11.26
N LYS A 94 -20.00 -15.05 -11.06
CA LYS A 94 -20.64 -15.73 -12.19
C LYS A 94 -21.90 -14.96 -12.49
N ASP A 95 -21.80 -14.06 -13.45
CA ASP A 95 -22.95 -13.36 -14.01
C ASP A 95 -22.85 -13.35 -15.53
N GLU A 96 -22.75 -14.53 -16.16
CA GLU A 96 -22.99 -14.69 -17.60
C GLU A 96 -23.64 -16.06 -17.92
N THR A 97 -24.84 -16.00 -18.55
CA THR A 97 -25.62 -17.05 -19.27
C THR A 97 -26.22 -18.20 -18.42
N GLU A 98 -27.52 -18.51 -18.41
CA GLU A 98 -28.57 -18.52 -19.46
C GLU A 98 -29.95 -18.21 -18.84
N VAL A 99 -30.79 -17.43 -19.53
CA VAL A 99 -32.22 -17.29 -19.21
C VAL A 99 -32.93 -18.53 -19.74
N ASP A 100 -33.19 -19.50 -18.87
CA ASP A 100 -34.16 -20.56 -19.14
C ASP A 100 -35.41 -20.36 -18.27
N ASP A 101 -36.52 -20.16 -18.96
CA ASP A 101 -37.87 -19.99 -18.44
C ASP A 101 -38.34 -21.29 -17.76
N LYS A 102 -38.44 -21.27 -16.43
CA LYS A 102 -39.50 -21.93 -15.64
C LYS A 102 -39.37 -21.62 -14.16
N GLY A 103 -40.47 -21.12 -13.60
CA GLY A 103 -40.54 -20.57 -12.25
C GLY A 103 -40.53 -21.55 -11.07
N ASN A 104 -40.77 -20.94 -9.91
CA ASN A 104 -40.79 -21.45 -8.54
C ASN A 104 -39.41 -21.78 -7.92
N GLY A 105 -38.92 -20.88 -7.08
CA GLY A 105 -37.84 -21.14 -6.13
C GLY A 105 -37.73 -20.01 -5.11
N ALA A 106 -37.81 -20.35 -3.83
CA ALA A 106 -37.77 -19.41 -2.71
C ALA A 106 -36.48 -18.56 -2.70
N ASP A 107 -36.63 -17.25 -2.45
CA ASP A 107 -35.53 -16.33 -2.15
C ASP A 107 -34.79 -16.81 -0.90
N THR A 108 -33.75 -17.60 -1.11
CA THR A 108 -32.78 -17.95 -0.07
C THR A 108 -31.54 -17.13 -0.38
N PRO A 109 -31.08 -16.22 0.49
CA PRO A 109 -29.82 -15.53 0.28
C PRO A 109 -28.72 -16.59 0.36
N THR A 110 -28.23 -17.01 -0.80
CA THR A 110 -27.04 -17.86 -0.87
C THR A 110 -25.86 -16.93 -0.66
N ASP A 111 -25.48 -16.72 0.61
CA ASP A 111 -24.22 -16.10 0.99
C ASP A 111 -23.08 -16.96 0.41
N LYS A 112 -22.66 -16.62 -0.81
CA LYS A 112 -21.47 -17.22 -1.41
C LYS A 112 -20.27 -16.84 -0.53
N PRO A 113 -19.36 -17.78 -0.25
CA PRO A 113 -18.20 -17.49 0.59
C PRO A 113 -17.33 -16.44 -0.10
N VAL A 114 -17.06 -15.34 0.60
CA VAL A 114 -16.04 -14.37 0.22
C VAL A 114 -14.67 -15.04 0.45
N ILE A 115 -13.87 -15.15 -0.61
CA ILE A 115 -12.52 -15.69 -0.51
C ILE A 115 -11.54 -14.53 -0.40
N GLU A 116 -10.76 -14.52 0.68
CA GLU A 116 -9.72 -13.54 0.93
C GLU A 116 -8.34 -14.16 0.74
N HIS A 117 -7.52 -13.56 -0.12
CA HIS A 117 -6.15 -13.95 -0.34
C HIS A 117 -5.20 -12.92 0.27
N TYR A 118 -4.33 -13.38 1.17
CA TYR A 118 -3.33 -12.55 1.85
C TYR A 118 -1.97 -12.74 1.20
N TYR A 119 -1.29 -11.64 0.93
CA TYR A 119 0.02 -11.62 0.28
C TYR A 119 0.97 -10.75 1.08
N PHE A 120 2.25 -11.14 1.08
CA PHE A 120 3.34 -10.37 1.68
C PHE A 120 4.48 -10.23 0.67
N ASN A 121 4.76 -9.00 0.27
CA ASN A 121 5.87 -8.68 -0.63
C ASN A 121 6.97 -7.96 0.15
N ILE A 122 8.23 -8.30 -0.14
CA ILE A 122 9.42 -7.60 0.37
C ILE A 122 10.13 -6.93 -0.81
N TYR A 123 10.31 -5.62 -0.73
CA TYR A 123 11.07 -4.82 -1.68
C TYR A 123 12.37 -4.40 -1.01
N ALA A 124 13.49 -4.49 -1.72
CA ALA A 124 14.79 -4.08 -1.17
C ALA A 124 15.57 -3.37 -2.26
N SER A 125 16.26 -2.28 -1.89
CA SER A 125 17.07 -1.52 -2.84
C SER A 125 18.20 -2.37 -3.42
N LEU A 126 18.41 -2.26 -4.74
CA LEU A 126 19.61 -2.74 -5.42
C LEU A 126 20.62 -1.59 -5.43
N VAL A 127 21.39 -1.46 -4.34
CA VAL A 127 22.61 -0.64 -4.18
C VAL A 127 22.80 0.46 -5.24
N THR A 128 22.22 1.65 -5.01
CA THR A 128 22.81 2.91 -5.49
C THR A 128 22.75 3.97 -4.38
N PRO A 129 23.85 4.70 -4.10
CA PRO A 129 24.02 5.38 -2.80
C PRO A 129 23.39 6.77 -2.71
N GLN A 130 22.74 7.27 -3.76
CA GLN A 130 22.41 8.70 -3.85
C GLN A 130 20.92 9.02 -3.78
N ASP A 131 20.04 8.09 -4.13
CA ASP A 131 18.60 8.33 -4.08
C ASP A 131 17.86 7.07 -3.61
N PHE A 132 16.90 7.26 -2.72
CA PHE A 132 15.93 6.24 -2.40
C PHE A 132 14.91 6.20 -3.54
N ASP A 133 15.35 5.53 -4.60
CA ASP A 133 14.51 5.05 -5.67
C ASP A 133 14.21 3.57 -5.38
N LEU A 134 12.94 3.32 -5.07
CA LEU A 134 12.32 2.00 -5.05
C LEU A 134 11.50 1.82 -6.32
#